data_AF-A0A958QEQ3-F1
#
_entry.id   AF-A0A958QEQ3-F1
#
_cell.length_a   1.000
_cell.length_b   1.000
_cell.length_c   1.000
_cell.angle_alpha   90.00
_cell.angle_beta   90.00
_cell.angle_gamma   90.00
#
_symmetry.space_group_name_H-M   'P 1'
#
loop_
_entity.id
_entity.type
_entity.pdbx_description
1 polymer ?
#
loop_
_entity_poly.entity_id
_entity_poly.type
_entity_poly.pdbx_seq_one_letter_code
_entity_poly.pdbx_strand_id
1 'polypeptide(L)'
;MNARDLQMVKQYLQKQTCLVVEPSSAFRQTIVGELRELGLPNTQIFMAWKYEDAVKLITQEKPTIIISEYMIGEKHGITLLEKQLAYCDESIRVSMVVTRNASDAAVAEAAEEQVDSYVLKPFSAGEFRERLLSTIKQKINPSDYVKKIRKGKDLLRMKEFDKAVKEFAEAKFLDEKPALACYYSGFTYYAQKKYIQAIAEYREGLKYQPLHYKCLLGEFDSLFIEKKHKEAYALVPTIRKYFPLTPRRLGNVFICAVYTHHFNEIPEYYELFLALDHRPQKLVQIMSAALMVAGKHFVADDKIDRAIECFEMGVMVSARDLIYLHQVIDTMLAAKAVKGASKFYKMYPREMYGSKDHAIYGFLIDRHILPAHEAAERGKKIVAEGHANAEVYRILVKLLVKIGKRTTAEGMIVKAVKVYPELRSELYGLLDPIAS
;
A
#
# COMPACT_ATOMS: atom_id res chain seq x y z
N MET A 1 17.32 8.59 35.55
CA MET A 1 16.56 7.56 36.31
C MET A 1 17.18 7.40 37.68
N ASN A 2 16.41 7.19 38.76
CA ASN A 2 16.99 7.05 40.11
C ASN A 2 17.55 5.63 40.35
N ALA A 3 18.38 5.46 41.37
CA ALA A 3 19.03 4.17 41.67
C ALA A 3 18.05 3.04 42.01
N ARG A 4 16.90 3.38 42.62
CA ARG A 4 15.84 2.42 42.97
C ARG A 4 15.18 1.84 41.74
N ASP A 5 14.82 2.68 40.77
CA ASP A 5 14.24 2.29 39.49
C ASP A 5 15.21 1.38 38.72
N LEU A 6 16.50 1.72 38.69
CA LEU A 6 17.52 0.89 38.03
C LEU A 6 17.59 -0.50 38.66
N GLN A 7 17.60 -0.57 39.99
CA GLN A 7 17.64 -1.84 40.71
C GLN A 7 16.42 -2.70 40.42
N MET A 8 15.22 -2.09 40.36
CA MET A 8 14.00 -2.82 40.01
C MET A 8 14.04 -3.37 38.59
N VAL A 9 14.57 -2.61 37.62
CA VAL A 9 14.74 -3.08 36.23
C VAL A 9 15.72 -4.26 36.17
N LYS A 10 16.86 -4.19 36.89
CA LYS A 10 17.82 -5.30 36.95
C LYS A 10 17.18 -6.57 37.51
N GLN A 11 16.42 -6.45 38.60
CA GLN A 11 15.69 -7.57 39.21
C GLN A 11 14.63 -8.15 38.28
N TYR A 12 13.93 -7.29 37.52
CA TYR A 12 12.99 -7.73 36.51
C TYR A 12 13.68 -8.57 35.43
N LEU A 13 14.77 -8.05 34.86
CA LEU A 13 15.53 -8.68 33.77
C LEU A 13 16.08 -10.05 34.16
N GLN A 14 16.57 -10.25 35.39
CA GLN A 14 17.10 -11.54 35.86
C GLN A 14 16.14 -12.74 35.74
N LYS A 15 14.84 -12.47 35.56
CA LYS A 15 13.78 -13.50 35.44
C LYS A 15 13.22 -13.62 34.03
N GLN A 16 13.72 -12.84 33.07
CA GLN A 16 13.19 -12.79 31.71
C GLN A 16 13.96 -13.69 30.76
N THR A 17 13.33 -14.05 29.66
CA THR A 17 13.99 -14.65 28.51
C THR A 17 13.95 -13.66 27.35
N CYS A 18 15.09 -13.38 26.72
CA CYS A 18 15.20 -12.45 25.61
C CYS A 18 15.60 -13.14 24.32
N LEU A 19 14.91 -12.81 23.23
CA LEU A 19 15.34 -13.14 21.88
C LEU A 19 15.76 -11.86 21.14
N VAL A 20 17.01 -11.83 20.69
CA VAL A 20 17.57 -10.76 19.87
C VAL A 20 17.66 -11.25 18.42
N VAL A 21 16.88 -10.62 17.54
CA VAL A 21 16.81 -10.94 16.11
C VAL A 21 17.42 -9.79 15.32
N GLU A 22 18.74 -9.77 15.21
CA GLU A 22 19.49 -8.70 14.55
C GLU A 22 20.55 -9.30 13.64
N PRO A 23 20.40 -9.19 12.31
CA PRO A 23 21.37 -9.74 11.36
C PRO A 23 22.78 -9.12 11.51
N SER A 24 22.88 -7.83 11.83
CA SER A 24 24.18 -7.16 11.97
C SER A 24 24.93 -7.64 13.21
N SER A 25 26.17 -8.12 13.02
CA SER A 25 26.97 -8.60 14.14
C SER A 25 27.31 -7.53 15.16
N ALA A 26 27.65 -6.33 14.71
CA ALA A 26 27.98 -5.21 15.59
C ALA A 26 26.79 -4.82 16.47
N PHE A 27 25.63 -4.51 15.88
CA PHE A 27 24.45 -4.08 16.65
C PHE A 27 23.93 -5.18 17.58
N ARG A 28 23.94 -6.44 17.14
CA ARG A 28 23.53 -7.55 18.00
C ARG A 28 24.47 -7.70 19.21
N GLN A 29 25.78 -7.54 19.01
CA GLN A 29 26.74 -7.54 20.12
C GLN A 29 26.50 -6.38 21.09
N THR A 30 26.20 -5.18 20.58
CA THR A 30 25.83 -4.03 21.42
C THR A 30 24.58 -4.33 22.25
N ILE A 31 23.49 -4.79 21.62
CA ILE A 31 22.23 -5.14 22.30
C ILE A 31 22.45 -6.20 23.39
N VAL A 32 23.15 -7.29 23.05
CA VAL A 32 23.45 -8.40 23.96
C VAL A 32 24.35 -7.93 25.11
N GLY A 33 25.35 -7.08 24.83
CA GLY A 33 26.22 -6.48 25.84
C GLY A 33 25.43 -5.68 26.86
N GLU A 34 24.55 -4.81 26.40
CA GLU A 34 23.69 -3.99 27.27
C GLU A 34 22.72 -4.82 28.11
N LEU A 35 22.11 -5.86 27.52
CA LEU A 35 21.26 -6.78 28.27
C LEU A 35 22.03 -7.47 29.41
N ARG A 36 23.27 -7.91 29.16
CA ARG A 36 24.14 -8.54 30.16
C ARG A 36 24.55 -7.55 31.26
N GLU A 37 24.94 -6.33 30.91
CA GLU A 37 25.29 -5.28 31.88
C GLU A 37 24.12 -4.89 32.79
N LEU A 38 22.91 -4.95 32.25
CA LEU A 38 21.66 -4.76 33.00
C LEU A 38 21.23 -6.01 33.79
N GLY A 39 22.02 -7.09 33.75
CA GLY A 39 21.85 -8.25 34.62
C GLY A 39 21.00 -9.38 34.04
N LEU A 40 20.72 -9.40 32.74
CA LEU A 40 20.09 -10.54 32.07
C LEU A 40 21.11 -11.70 31.91
N PRO A 41 20.88 -12.89 32.49
CA PRO A 41 21.77 -14.03 32.39
C PRO A 41 22.04 -14.46 30.94
N ASN A 42 23.29 -14.80 30.63
CA ASN A 42 23.66 -15.20 29.26
C ASN A 42 22.89 -16.44 28.76
N THR A 43 22.52 -17.35 29.66
CA THR A 43 21.72 -18.55 29.36
C THR A 43 20.27 -18.23 28.98
N GLN A 44 19.81 -17.00 29.22
CA GLN A 44 18.47 -16.52 28.90
C GLN A 44 18.43 -15.58 27.69
N ILE A 45 19.57 -15.38 27.01
CA ILE A 45 19.69 -14.55 25.81
C ILE A 45 19.85 -15.45 24.59
N PHE A 46 18.81 -15.50 23.78
CA PHE A 46 18.79 -16.21 22.51
C PHE A 46 19.02 -15.24 21.36
N MET A 47 19.66 -15.72 20.30
CA MET A 47 20.01 -14.89 19.14
C MET A 47 19.55 -15.58 17.86
N ALA A 48 18.96 -14.80 16.96
CA ALA A 48 18.62 -15.23 15.61
C ALA A 48 19.08 -14.22 14.58
N TRP A 49 19.33 -14.71 13.38
CA TRP A 49 19.85 -13.96 12.22
C TRP A 49 18.85 -13.95 11.08
N LYS A 50 18.10 -15.04 10.97
CA LYS A 50 17.08 -15.30 9.97
C LYS A 50 15.73 -15.35 10.66
N TYR A 51 14.71 -14.96 9.92
CA TYR A 51 13.35 -14.89 10.42
C TYR A 51 12.85 -16.28 10.87
N GLU A 52 13.13 -17.32 10.08
CA GLU A 52 12.68 -18.69 10.33
C GLU A 52 13.27 -19.27 11.63
N ASP A 53 14.52 -18.92 11.94
CA ASP A 53 15.17 -19.35 13.17
C ASP A 53 14.58 -18.62 14.39
N ALA A 54 14.25 -17.33 14.24
CA ALA A 54 13.56 -16.58 15.27
C ALA A 54 12.18 -17.20 15.59
N VAL A 55 11.41 -17.60 14.58
CA VAL A 55 10.11 -18.26 14.77
C VAL A 55 10.24 -19.56 15.57
N LYS A 56 11.27 -20.38 15.28
CA LYS A 56 11.54 -21.61 16.05
C LYS A 56 11.87 -21.30 17.50
N LEU A 57 12.78 -20.35 17.74
CA LEU A 57 13.18 -19.94 19.08
C LEU A 57 12.03 -19.33 19.88
N ILE A 58 11.13 -18.57 19.26
CA ILE A 58 9.93 -18.06 19.95
C ILE A 58 9.06 -19.21 20.49
N THR A 59 8.92 -20.26 19.70
CA THR A 59 8.11 -21.42 20.07
C THR A 59 8.79 -22.27 21.16
N GLN A 60 10.11 -22.42 21.08
CA GLN A 60 10.91 -23.24 21.99
C GLN A 60 11.14 -22.56 23.34
N GLU A 61 11.63 -21.32 23.30
CA GLU A 61 12.15 -20.61 24.47
C GLU A 61 11.14 -19.63 25.09
N LYS A 62 10.04 -19.35 24.36
CA LYS A 62 8.94 -18.46 24.78
C LYS A 62 9.46 -17.15 25.39
N PRO A 63 10.27 -16.37 24.65
CA PRO A 63 10.90 -15.16 25.15
C PRO A 63 9.85 -14.11 25.55
N THR A 64 10.00 -13.57 26.75
CA THR A 64 9.19 -12.44 27.24
C THR A 64 9.70 -11.10 26.72
N ILE A 65 10.95 -11.05 26.23
CA ILE A 65 11.53 -9.88 25.57
C ILE A 65 11.89 -10.24 24.13
N ILE A 66 11.39 -9.52 23.15
CA ILE A 66 11.86 -9.60 21.76
C ILE A 66 12.43 -8.26 21.34
N ILE A 67 13.65 -8.30 20.83
CA ILE A 67 14.33 -7.16 20.21
C ILE A 67 14.65 -7.56 18.79
N SER A 68 13.93 -7.01 17.83
CA SER A 68 14.00 -7.44 16.43
C SER A 68 14.41 -6.30 15.52
N GLU A 69 15.28 -6.57 14.56
CA GLU A 69 15.41 -5.75 13.37
C GLU A 69 14.05 -5.66 12.65
N TYR A 70 13.75 -4.49 12.08
CA TYR A 70 12.55 -4.24 11.31
C TYR A 70 12.49 -5.11 10.05
N MET A 71 13.58 -5.18 9.27
CA MET A 71 13.68 -6.04 8.08
C MET A 71 14.70 -7.16 8.26
N ILE A 72 14.22 -8.40 8.33
CA ILE A 72 15.03 -9.62 8.42
C ILE A 72 14.93 -10.37 7.08
N GLY A 73 15.88 -10.10 6.19
CA GLY A 73 15.76 -10.54 4.78
C GLY A 73 14.57 -9.85 4.13
N GLU A 74 13.61 -10.64 3.62
CA GLU A 74 12.37 -10.15 2.99
C GLU A 74 11.17 -10.11 3.96
N LYS A 75 11.37 -10.40 5.25
CA LYS A 75 10.31 -10.48 6.26
C LYS A 75 10.40 -9.32 7.25
N HIS A 76 9.24 -8.85 7.71
CA HIS A 76 9.15 -7.82 8.74
C HIS A 76 9.27 -8.45 10.13
N GLY A 77 10.27 -8.05 10.89
CA GLY A 77 10.51 -8.56 12.25
C GLY A 77 9.41 -8.21 13.24
N ILE A 78 8.61 -7.18 12.94
CA ILE A 78 7.43 -6.84 13.75
C ILE A 78 6.39 -7.97 13.82
N THR A 79 6.30 -8.80 12.77
CA THR A 79 5.39 -9.95 12.75
C THR A 79 5.80 -11.04 13.75
N LEU A 80 7.01 -10.99 14.30
CA LEU A 80 7.42 -11.85 15.41
C LEU A 80 6.66 -11.50 16.70
N LEU A 81 6.15 -10.27 16.82
CA LEU A 81 5.33 -9.84 17.94
C LEU A 81 4.03 -10.64 18.06
N GLU A 82 3.36 -10.89 16.94
CA GLU A 82 2.14 -11.70 16.90
C GLU A 82 2.42 -13.12 17.40
N LYS A 83 3.59 -13.67 17.07
CA LYS A 83 4.02 -15.00 17.50
C LYS A 83 4.37 -15.02 18.99
N GLN A 84 4.95 -13.94 19.51
CA GLN A 84 5.19 -13.78 20.94
C GLN A 84 3.87 -13.75 21.72
N LEU A 85 2.88 -13.02 21.20
CA LEU A 85 1.55 -12.88 21.80
C LEU A 85 0.79 -14.21 21.91
N ALA A 86 1.18 -15.23 21.14
CA ALA A 86 0.61 -16.57 21.27
C ALA A 86 0.96 -17.26 22.61
N TYR A 87 2.03 -16.82 23.29
CA TYR A 87 2.53 -17.46 24.52
C TYR A 87 2.80 -16.50 25.67
N CYS A 88 2.85 -15.19 25.42
CA CYS A 88 3.21 -14.17 26.40
C CYS A 88 2.21 -13.00 26.35
N ASP A 89 1.65 -12.66 27.52
CA ASP A 89 0.72 -11.55 27.66
C ASP A 89 1.42 -10.20 27.48
N GLU A 90 0.73 -9.19 26.95
CA GLU A 90 1.25 -7.85 26.79
C GLU A 90 1.70 -7.15 28.08
N SER A 91 1.03 -7.45 29.17
CA SER A 91 1.32 -6.89 30.49
C SER A 91 2.74 -7.24 30.95
N ILE A 92 3.26 -8.38 30.51
CA ILE A 92 4.58 -8.92 30.89
C ILE A 92 5.59 -8.90 29.74
N ARG A 93 5.16 -8.81 28.48
CA ARG A 93 6.09 -8.80 27.34
C ARG A 93 6.75 -7.43 27.15
N VAL A 94 7.96 -7.44 26.63
CA VAL A 94 8.65 -6.26 26.09
C VAL A 94 8.99 -6.53 24.62
N SER A 95 8.57 -5.63 23.74
CA SER A 95 8.84 -5.68 22.32
C SER A 95 9.55 -4.41 21.86
N MET A 96 10.72 -4.58 21.26
CA MET A 96 11.51 -3.48 20.71
C MET A 96 11.86 -3.74 19.26
N VAL A 97 11.66 -2.73 18.42
CA VAL A 97 12.09 -2.77 17.01
C VAL A 97 13.36 -1.94 16.85
N VAL A 98 14.38 -2.53 16.25
CA VAL A 98 15.58 -1.84 15.81
C VAL A 98 15.45 -1.64 14.30
N THR A 99 15.58 -0.43 13.79
CA THR A 99 15.42 -0.19 12.35
C THR A 99 16.59 0.59 11.79
N ARG A 100 17.09 0.17 10.61
CA ARG A 100 18.05 0.94 9.82
C ARG A 100 17.45 2.21 9.26
N ASN A 101 16.16 2.17 8.97
CA ASN A 101 15.53 3.26 8.28
C ASN A 101 14.95 4.22 9.31
N ALA A 102 15.56 5.40 9.37
CA ALA A 102 14.96 6.57 9.98
C ALA A 102 13.80 7.10 9.13
N SER A 103 13.47 6.47 7.98
CA SER A 103 12.26 6.79 7.25
C SER A 103 11.08 6.70 8.20
N ASP A 104 10.33 7.79 8.23
CA ASP A 104 9.16 7.92 9.08
C ASP A 104 8.25 6.69 8.86
N ALA A 105 8.12 6.18 7.63
CA ALA A 105 7.24 5.05 7.28
C ALA A 105 7.49 3.76 8.08
N ALA A 106 8.75 3.35 8.27
CA ALA A 106 9.07 2.16 9.06
C ALA A 106 8.74 2.35 10.55
N VAL A 107 9.01 3.56 11.07
CA VAL A 107 8.67 3.94 12.45
C VAL A 107 7.15 3.96 12.66
N ALA A 108 6.40 4.46 11.69
CA ALA A 108 4.95 4.51 11.74
C ALA A 108 4.30 3.15 11.63
N GLU A 109 4.81 2.26 10.78
CA GLU A 109 4.37 0.87 10.72
C GLU A 109 4.63 0.17 12.07
N ALA A 110 5.79 0.44 12.69
CA ALA A 110 6.06 -0.05 14.04
C ALA A 110 5.07 0.45 15.10
N ALA A 111 4.62 1.70 14.96
CA ALA A 111 3.60 2.28 15.83
C ALA A 111 2.19 1.74 15.58
N GLU A 112 1.80 1.46 14.31
CA GLU A 112 0.51 0.84 13.95
C GLU A 112 0.37 -0.55 14.59
N GLU A 113 1.42 -1.35 14.53
CA GLU A 113 1.48 -2.72 15.06
C GLU A 113 1.70 -2.81 16.58
N GLN A 114 1.68 -1.67 17.29
CA GLN A 114 1.69 -1.58 18.76
C GLN A 114 2.94 -2.15 19.45
N VAL A 115 4.12 -1.91 18.89
CA VAL A 115 5.41 -2.20 19.55
C VAL A 115 5.59 -1.29 20.77
N ASP A 116 6.24 -1.80 21.83
CA ASP A 116 6.46 -1.02 23.07
C ASP A 116 7.48 0.11 22.88
N SER A 117 8.52 -0.13 22.07
CA SER A 117 9.51 0.90 21.72
C SER A 117 10.26 0.58 20.43
N TYR A 118 10.90 1.57 19.83
CA TYR A 118 11.85 1.37 18.74
C TYR A 118 13.18 2.09 19.01
N VAL A 119 14.22 1.73 18.25
CA VAL A 119 15.55 2.34 18.25
C VAL A 119 16.02 2.49 16.80
N LEU A 120 16.51 3.68 16.41
CA LEU A 120 17.05 3.94 15.08
C LEU A 120 18.53 3.56 15.01
N LYS A 121 18.98 3.00 13.89
CA LYS A 121 20.39 2.74 13.64
C LYS A 121 21.03 3.87 12.84
N PRO A 122 22.32 4.19 13.10
CA PRO A 122 23.15 3.64 14.18
C PRO A 122 22.73 4.19 15.55
N PHE A 123 22.82 3.36 16.59
CA PHE A 123 22.62 3.76 17.99
C PHE A 123 23.85 3.43 18.82
N SER A 124 24.04 4.18 19.91
CA SER A 124 25.05 3.87 20.92
C SER A 124 24.52 2.88 21.97
N ALA A 125 25.44 2.22 22.68
CA ALA A 125 25.11 1.40 23.85
C ALA A 125 24.25 2.17 24.88
N GLY A 126 24.61 3.42 25.17
CA GLY A 126 23.88 4.28 26.10
C GLY A 126 22.46 4.62 25.63
N GLU A 127 22.29 4.97 24.35
CA GLU A 127 20.97 5.28 23.77
C GLU A 127 20.02 4.07 23.84
N PHE A 128 20.52 2.90 23.43
CA PHE A 128 19.75 1.66 23.53
C PHE A 128 19.40 1.33 24.99
N ARG A 129 20.37 1.47 25.91
CA ARG A 129 20.17 1.27 27.35
C ARG A 129 19.06 2.17 27.89
N GLU A 130 19.11 3.46 27.63
CA GLU A 130 18.09 4.42 28.11
C GLU A 130 16.70 4.04 27.60
N ARG A 131 16.60 3.67 26.32
CA ARG A 131 15.33 3.26 25.71
C ARG A 131 14.78 1.97 26.33
N LEU A 132 15.62 0.95 26.52
CA LEU A 132 15.25 -0.30 27.16
C LEU A 132 14.80 -0.08 28.61
N LEU A 133 15.57 0.70 29.39
CA LEU A 133 15.25 1.03 30.77
C LEU A 133 13.91 1.76 30.90
N SER A 134 13.67 2.77 30.07
CA SER A 134 12.40 3.50 30.04
C SER A 134 11.23 2.58 29.71
N THR A 135 11.40 1.69 28.73
CA THR A 135 10.38 0.73 28.31
C THR A 135 10.03 -0.25 29.43
N ILE A 136 11.03 -0.85 30.07
CA ILE A 136 10.82 -1.79 31.18
C ILE A 136 10.22 -1.09 32.39
N LYS A 137 10.65 0.13 32.71
CA LYS A 137 10.11 0.91 33.84
C LYS A 137 8.59 1.08 33.71
N GLN A 138 8.12 1.42 32.52
CA GLN A 138 6.68 1.55 32.23
C GLN A 138 5.93 0.22 32.39
N LYS A 139 6.60 -0.93 32.18
CA LYS A 139 6.02 -2.26 32.38
C LYS A 139 5.89 -2.65 33.84
N ILE A 140 6.96 -2.45 34.64
CA ILE A 140 7.02 -2.90 36.04
C ILE A 140 6.21 -2.03 37.01
N ASN A 141 6.04 -0.74 36.72
CA ASN A 141 5.28 0.17 37.58
C ASN A 141 4.29 1.02 36.75
N PRO A 142 3.20 0.41 36.23
CA PRO A 142 2.20 1.12 35.46
C PRO A 142 1.38 2.05 36.36
N SER A 143 1.04 3.24 35.86
CA SER A 143 0.01 4.09 36.49
C SER A 143 -1.35 3.39 36.46
N ASP A 144 -2.30 3.84 37.28
CA ASP A 144 -3.65 3.25 37.29
C ASP A 144 -4.36 3.40 35.95
N TYR A 145 -4.13 4.51 35.25
CA TYR A 145 -4.49 4.68 33.85
C TYR A 145 -3.95 3.54 32.97
N VAL A 146 -2.64 3.29 33.01
CA VAL A 146 -2.01 2.22 32.22
C VAL A 146 -2.54 0.83 32.62
N LYS A 147 -2.81 0.58 33.91
CA LYS A 147 -3.41 -0.68 34.37
C LYS A 147 -4.81 -0.89 33.76
N LYS A 148 -5.65 0.16 33.74
CA LYS A 148 -6.98 0.11 33.12
C LYS A 148 -6.91 -0.12 31.61
N ILE A 149 -5.99 0.58 30.93
CA ILE A 149 -5.73 0.32 29.50
C ILE A 149 -5.35 -1.15 29.28
N ARG A 150 -4.38 -1.70 30.04
CA ARG A 150 -3.95 -3.10 29.89
C ARG A 150 -5.11 -4.07 30.08
N LYS A 151 -5.86 -3.93 31.17
CA LYS A 151 -7.04 -4.76 31.43
C LYS A 151 -8.06 -4.69 30.29
N GLY A 152 -8.33 -3.50 29.75
CA GLY A 152 -9.19 -3.34 28.58
C GLY A 152 -8.65 -4.04 27.34
N LYS A 153 -7.33 -3.97 27.08
CA LYS A 153 -6.68 -4.69 25.97
C LYS A 153 -6.76 -6.20 26.12
N ASP A 154 -6.62 -6.72 27.34
CA ASP A 154 -6.71 -8.15 27.62
C ASP A 154 -8.14 -8.66 27.37
N LEU A 155 -9.15 -7.93 27.85
CA LEU A 155 -10.56 -8.19 27.55
C LEU A 155 -10.85 -8.13 26.05
N LEU A 156 -10.24 -7.18 25.34
CA LEU A 156 -10.36 -7.09 23.88
C LEU A 156 -9.80 -8.33 23.17
N ARG A 157 -8.66 -8.88 23.60
CA ARG A 157 -8.13 -10.15 23.07
C ARG A 157 -9.06 -11.32 23.35
N MET A 158 -9.68 -11.34 24.53
CA MET A 158 -10.71 -12.31 24.91
C MET A 158 -12.04 -12.10 24.16
N LYS A 159 -12.13 -11.06 23.32
CA LYS A 159 -13.35 -10.63 22.61
C LYS A 159 -14.50 -10.25 23.56
N GLU A 160 -14.18 -9.92 24.81
CA GLU A 160 -15.10 -9.39 25.81
C GLU A 160 -15.27 -7.88 25.62
N PHE A 161 -15.77 -7.51 24.45
CA PHE A 161 -15.77 -6.13 23.97
C PHE A 161 -16.49 -5.15 24.91
N ASP A 162 -17.65 -5.52 25.47
CA ASP A 162 -18.42 -4.61 26.32
C ASP A 162 -17.71 -4.31 27.65
N LYS A 163 -17.01 -5.32 28.21
CA LYS A 163 -16.17 -5.11 29.40
C LYS A 163 -14.93 -4.27 29.05
N ALA A 164 -14.33 -4.50 27.88
CA ALA A 164 -13.20 -3.70 27.41
C ALA A 164 -13.57 -2.22 27.28
N VAL A 165 -14.69 -1.90 26.62
CA VAL A 165 -15.22 -0.53 26.53
C VAL A 165 -15.40 0.10 27.92
N LYS A 166 -15.92 -0.65 28.89
CA LYS A 166 -16.07 -0.15 30.27
C LYS A 166 -14.74 0.21 30.91
N GLU A 167 -13.72 -0.65 30.79
CA GLU A 167 -12.38 -0.36 31.34
C GLU A 167 -11.75 0.86 30.66
N PHE A 168 -11.94 1.04 29.35
CA PHE A 168 -11.45 2.23 28.64
C PHE A 168 -12.23 3.49 29.03
N ALA A 169 -13.54 3.41 29.22
CA ALA A 169 -14.35 4.53 29.69
C ALA A 169 -13.91 4.99 31.09
N GLU A 170 -13.64 4.06 32.00
CA GLU A 170 -13.09 4.39 33.32
C GLU A 170 -11.67 4.98 33.22
N ALA A 171 -10.82 4.45 32.31
CA ALA A 171 -9.49 4.99 32.08
C ALA A 171 -9.50 6.46 31.64
N LYS A 172 -10.54 6.92 30.92
CA LYS A 172 -10.65 8.32 30.48
C LYS A 172 -10.66 9.33 31.64
N PHE A 173 -11.03 8.91 32.85
CA PHE A 173 -11.07 9.77 34.03
C PHE A 173 -9.78 9.72 34.87
N LEU A 174 -8.79 8.91 34.49
CA LEU A 174 -7.55 8.69 35.26
C LEU A 174 -6.34 9.46 34.69
N ASP A 175 -6.49 10.15 33.57
CA ASP A 175 -5.42 10.89 32.90
C ASP A 175 -5.98 12.19 32.30
N GLU A 176 -5.22 13.29 32.36
CA GLU A 176 -5.64 14.59 31.81
C GLU A 176 -5.71 14.60 30.27
N LYS A 177 -5.00 13.67 29.62
CA LYS A 177 -4.94 13.51 28.16
C LYS A 177 -5.22 12.06 27.77
N PRO A 178 -6.47 11.58 27.94
CA PRO A 178 -6.83 10.17 27.78
C PRO A 178 -6.97 9.72 26.31
N ALA A 179 -6.19 10.29 25.39
CA ALA A 179 -6.27 9.99 23.96
C ALA A 179 -6.07 8.50 23.66
N LEU A 180 -5.20 7.83 24.42
CA LEU A 180 -4.97 6.39 24.29
C LEU A 180 -6.18 5.55 24.74
N ALA A 181 -6.90 5.94 25.79
CA ALA A 181 -8.15 5.29 26.20
C ALA A 181 -9.24 5.45 25.13
N CYS A 182 -9.38 6.66 24.59
CA CYS A 182 -10.31 6.95 23.49
C CYS A 182 -9.95 6.11 22.25
N TYR A 183 -8.67 6.01 21.90
CA TYR A 183 -8.21 5.14 20.82
C TYR A 183 -8.63 3.68 21.04
N TYR A 184 -8.35 3.09 22.21
CA TYR A 184 -8.68 1.68 22.43
C TYR A 184 -10.19 1.44 22.55
N SER A 185 -10.97 2.38 23.08
CA SER A 185 -12.42 2.35 23.02
C SER A 185 -12.90 2.34 21.56
N GLY A 186 -12.41 3.26 20.73
CA GLY A 186 -12.71 3.31 19.31
C GLY A 186 -12.29 2.04 18.56
N PHE A 187 -11.10 1.51 18.86
CA PHE A 187 -10.60 0.26 18.28
C PHE A 187 -11.44 -0.95 18.70
N THR A 188 -11.99 -0.95 19.92
CA THR A 188 -12.92 -1.98 20.39
C THR A 188 -14.21 -1.97 19.58
N TYR A 189 -14.79 -0.79 19.35
CA TYR A 189 -15.95 -0.65 18.47
C TYR A 189 -15.63 -1.02 17.02
N TYR A 190 -14.46 -0.63 16.52
CA TYR A 190 -13.99 -1.02 15.19
C TYR A 190 -13.91 -2.55 15.05
N ALA A 191 -13.36 -3.25 16.04
CA ALA A 191 -13.30 -4.71 16.06
C ALA A 191 -14.69 -5.37 16.11
N GLN A 192 -15.67 -4.70 16.73
CA GLN A 192 -17.08 -5.07 16.68
C GLN A 192 -17.78 -4.69 15.36
N LYS A 193 -17.07 -4.09 14.39
CA LYS A 193 -17.61 -3.51 13.13
C LYS A 193 -18.61 -2.37 13.37
N LYS A 194 -18.57 -1.75 14.54
CA LYS A 194 -19.38 -0.58 14.94
C LYS A 194 -18.61 0.70 14.60
N TYR A 195 -18.42 0.93 13.30
CA TYR A 195 -17.50 1.97 12.82
C TYR A 195 -17.96 3.40 13.17
N ILE A 196 -19.26 3.66 13.26
CA ILE A 196 -19.79 4.97 13.67
C ILE A 196 -19.40 5.30 15.10
N GLN A 197 -19.55 4.35 16.04
CA GLN A 197 -19.09 4.50 17.41
C GLN A 197 -17.56 4.63 17.49
N ALA A 198 -16.83 3.86 16.67
CA ALA A 198 -15.37 3.97 16.58
C ALA A 198 -14.93 5.39 16.18
N ILE A 199 -15.54 5.98 15.15
CA ILE A 199 -15.28 7.35 14.70
C ILE A 199 -15.52 8.35 15.84
N ALA A 200 -16.62 8.21 16.58
CA ALA A 200 -16.93 9.11 17.69
C ALA A 200 -15.85 9.09 18.78
N GLU A 201 -15.39 7.89 19.15
CA GLU A 201 -14.32 7.68 20.12
C GLU A 201 -12.97 8.24 19.64
N TYR A 202 -12.61 8.00 18.38
CA TYR A 202 -11.38 8.56 17.82
C TYR A 202 -11.40 10.09 17.82
N ARG A 203 -12.53 10.69 17.39
CA ARG A 203 -12.72 12.15 17.43
C ARG A 203 -12.65 12.70 18.86
N GLU A 204 -13.17 11.98 19.85
CA GLU A 204 -13.03 12.36 21.25
C GLU A 204 -11.56 12.40 21.69
N GLY A 205 -10.78 11.36 21.35
CA GLY A 205 -9.34 11.34 21.64
C GLY A 205 -8.58 12.50 20.97
N LEU A 206 -8.98 12.88 19.75
CA LEU A 206 -8.41 13.99 19.01
C LEU A 206 -8.73 15.36 19.62
N LYS A 207 -9.78 15.50 20.45
CA LYS A 207 -10.01 16.75 21.20
C LYS A 207 -8.94 16.98 22.26
N TYR A 208 -8.45 15.91 22.90
CA TYR A 208 -7.39 15.99 23.93
C TYR A 208 -6.00 16.10 23.31
N GLN A 209 -5.78 15.37 22.21
CA GLN A 209 -4.53 15.39 21.48
C GLN A 209 -4.80 15.38 19.96
N PRO A 210 -4.87 16.57 19.33
CA PRO A 210 -5.23 16.71 17.91
C PRO A 210 -4.33 15.95 16.93
N LEU A 211 -3.08 15.68 17.32
CA LEU A 211 -2.10 14.93 16.54
C LEU A 211 -1.85 13.54 17.16
N HIS A 212 -2.87 12.92 17.76
CA HIS A 212 -2.74 11.54 18.23
C HIS A 212 -2.82 10.59 17.03
N TYR A 213 -1.65 10.11 16.60
CA TYR A 213 -1.45 9.22 15.43
C TYR A 213 -2.53 8.14 15.30
N LYS A 214 -2.71 7.32 16.34
CA LYS A 214 -3.62 6.17 16.29
C LYS A 214 -5.09 6.56 16.20
N CYS A 215 -5.48 7.72 16.72
CA CYS A 215 -6.85 8.21 16.58
C CYS A 215 -7.10 8.75 15.18
N LEU A 216 -6.19 9.55 14.61
CA LEU A 216 -6.31 10.04 13.23
C LEU A 216 -6.42 8.88 12.24
N LEU A 217 -5.57 7.86 12.40
CA LEU A 217 -5.57 6.69 11.53
C LEU A 217 -6.80 5.80 11.74
N GLY A 218 -7.21 5.59 12.99
CA GLY A 218 -8.44 4.85 13.31
C GLY A 218 -9.69 5.53 12.74
N GLU A 219 -9.77 6.86 12.83
CA GLU A 219 -10.86 7.64 12.23
C GLU A 219 -10.84 7.50 10.71
N PHE A 220 -9.69 7.71 10.08
CA PHE A 220 -9.52 7.55 8.63
C PHE A 220 -9.96 6.16 8.16
N ASP A 221 -9.49 5.08 8.81
CA ASP A 221 -9.82 3.71 8.40
C ASP A 221 -11.31 3.40 8.59
N SER A 222 -11.91 3.87 9.69
CA SER A 222 -13.33 3.68 9.95
C SER A 222 -14.20 4.42 8.92
N LEU A 223 -13.84 5.67 8.60
CA LEU A 223 -14.51 6.45 7.56
C LEU A 223 -14.36 5.80 6.18
N PHE A 224 -13.17 5.27 5.89
CA PHE A 224 -12.89 4.55 4.64
C PHE A 224 -13.81 3.33 4.48
N ILE A 225 -13.94 2.51 5.52
CA ILE A 225 -14.79 1.30 5.50
C ILE A 225 -16.27 1.67 5.37
N GLU A 226 -16.71 2.73 6.05
CA GLU A 226 -18.06 3.28 5.92
C GLU A 226 -18.31 3.96 4.57
N LYS A 227 -17.34 3.92 3.64
CA LYS A 227 -17.37 4.58 2.32
C LYS A 227 -17.59 6.09 2.39
N LYS A 228 -17.30 6.69 3.55
CA LYS A 228 -17.31 8.14 3.76
C LYS A 228 -16.01 8.75 3.24
N HIS A 229 -15.72 8.50 1.96
CA HIS A 229 -14.44 8.84 1.33
C HIS A 229 -14.13 10.34 1.43
N LYS A 230 -15.13 11.21 1.36
CA LYS A 230 -14.96 12.66 1.53
C LYS A 230 -14.46 13.05 2.93
N GLU A 231 -15.07 12.49 3.98
CA GLU A 231 -14.63 12.74 5.36
C GLU A 231 -13.25 12.11 5.61
N ALA A 232 -13.00 10.89 5.12
CA ALA A 232 -11.70 10.25 5.23
C ALA A 232 -10.60 11.08 4.54
N TYR A 233 -10.88 11.56 3.32
CA TYR A 233 -9.92 12.35 2.55
C TYR A 233 -9.59 13.70 3.21
N ALA A 234 -10.55 14.31 3.92
CA ALA A 234 -10.32 15.56 4.65
C ALA A 234 -9.24 15.42 5.74
N LEU A 235 -8.97 14.20 6.23
CA LEU A 235 -7.90 13.94 7.20
C LEU A 235 -6.52 13.80 6.55
N VAL A 236 -6.45 13.51 5.24
CA VAL A 236 -5.21 13.20 4.52
C VAL A 236 -4.16 14.30 4.62
N PRO A 237 -4.49 15.60 4.43
CA PRO A 237 -3.49 16.66 4.57
C PRO A 237 -2.82 16.70 5.95
N THR A 238 -3.61 16.52 7.02
CA THR A 238 -3.09 16.45 8.40
C THR A 238 -2.24 15.20 8.60
N ILE A 239 -2.72 14.04 8.13
CA ILE A 239 -1.97 12.78 8.26
C ILE A 239 -0.63 12.91 7.55
N ARG A 240 -0.63 13.24 6.25
CA ARG A 240 0.58 13.43 5.41
C ARG A 240 1.59 14.41 6.00
N LYS A 241 1.12 15.48 6.63
CA LYS A 241 2.00 16.55 7.14
C LYS A 241 2.79 16.13 8.37
N TYR A 242 2.17 15.35 9.26
CA TYR A 242 2.76 15.02 10.57
C TYR A 242 3.16 13.56 10.70
N PHE A 243 2.62 12.71 9.83
CA PHE A 243 2.82 11.28 9.86
C PHE A 243 3.13 10.76 8.46
N PRO A 244 4.08 9.84 8.36
CA PRO A 244 4.34 9.12 7.14
C PRO A 244 3.17 8.20 6.78
N LEU A 245 3.03 7.96 5.49
CA LEU A 245 2.03 7.03 4.98
C LEU A 245 2.68 5.67 4.75
N THR A 246 2.21 4.65 5.47
CA THR A 246 2.57 3.26 5.18
C THR A 246 2.07 2.87 3.78
N PRO A 247 2.66 1.87 3.10
CA PRO A 247 2.20 1.43 1.78
C PRO A 247 0.69 1.09 1.75
N ARG A 248 0.19 0.45 2.82
CA ARG A 248 -1.23 0.16 2.98
C ARG A 248 -2.06 1.45 3.04
N ARG A 249 -1.65 2.43 3.85
CA ARG A 249 -2.35 3.70 4.01
C ARG A 249 -2.38 4.49 2.71
N LEU A 250 -1.24 4.57 2.03
CA LEU A 250 -1.12 5.27 0.75
C LEU A 250 -2.09 4.68 -0.30
N GLY A 251 -2.25 3.36 -0.33
CA GLY A 251 -3.27 2.71 -1.16
C GLY A 251 -4.69 3.21 -0.87
N ASN A 252 -5.07 3.31 0.40
CA ASN A 252 -6.38 3.86 0.78
C ASN A 252 -6.51 5.35 0.44
N VAL A 253 -5.43 6.13 0.53
CA VAL A 253 -5.41 7.55 0.13
C VAL A 253 -5.67 7.69 -1.37
N PHE A 254 -5.03 6.89 -2.23
CA PHE A 254 -5.31 6.89 -3.67
C PHE A 254 -6.79 6.60 -3.97
N ILE A 255 -7.34 5.59 -3.31
CA ILE A 255 -8.75 5.23 -3.46
C ILE A 255 -9.65 6.40 -3.06
N CYS A 256 -9.40 7.01 -1.90
CA CYS A 256 -10.16 8.19 -1.47
C CYS A 256 -10.02 9.36 -2.45
N ALA A 257 -8.81 9.67 -2.93
CA ALA A 257 -8.58 10.75 -3.89
C ALA A 257 -9.42 10.55 -5.15
N VAL A 258 -9.45 9.33 -5.70
CA VAL A 258 -10.26 8.98 -6.88
C VAL A 258 -11.75 9.15 -6.61
N TYR A 259 -12.28 8.57 -5.53
CA TYR A 259 -13.71 8.65 -5.20
C TYR A 259 -14.19 10.06 -4.85
N THR A 260 -13.26 10.95 -4.50
CA THR A 260 -13.56 12.34 -4.13
C THR A 260 -13.14 13.33 -5.21
N HIS A 261 -12.71 12.83 -6.39
CA HIS A 261 -12.33 13.61 -7.55
C HIS A 261 -11.12 14.56 -7.35
N HIS A 262 -10.23 14.25 -6.39
CA HIS A 262 -8.98 14.99 -6.19
C HIS A 262 -7.88 14.50 -7.15
N PHE A 263 -8.18 14.47 -8.45
CA PHE A 263 -7.28 13.95 -9.48
C PHE A 263 -6.00 14.78 -9.64
N ASN A 264 -6.07 16.07 -9.30
CA ASN A 264 -4.91 16.97 -9.35
C ASN A 264 -3.81 16.58 -8.36
N GLU A 265 -4.17 15.95 -7.23
CA GLU A 265 -3.23 15.55 -6.18
C GLU A 265 -2.64 14.14 -6.43
N ILE A 266 -3.22 13.33 -7.32
CA ILE A 266 -2.73 11.96 -7.59
C ILE A 266 -1.27 11.95 -8.09
N PRO A 267 -0.85 12.84 -9.01
CA PRO A 267 0.56 13.03 -9.34
C PRO A 267 1.45 13.39 -8.14
N GLU A 268 0.97 14.18 -7.19
CA GLU A 268 1.76 14.54 -6.00
C GLU A 268 2.01 13.34 -5.09
N TYR A 269 1.02 12.45 -4.98
CA TYR A 269 1.15 11.20 -4.24
C TYR A 269 2.06 10.17 -4.94
N TYR A 270 2.37 10.36 -6.22
CA TYR A 270 3.34 9.52 -6.94
C TYR A 270 4.75 9.65 -6.35
N GLU A 271 5.16 10.85 -5.96
CA GLU A 271 6.46 11.05 -5.31
C GLU A 271 6.53 10.31 -3.97
N LEU A 272 5.45 10.35 -3.18
CA LEU A 272 5.36 9.55 -1.94
C LEU A 272 5.46 8.06 -2.23
N PHE A 273 4.85 7.58 -3.31
CA PHE A 273 4.95 6.19 -3.73
C PHE A 273 6.38 5.82 -4.15
N LEU A 274 7.09 6.69 -4.88
CA LEU A 274 8.49 6.46 -5.27
C LEU A 274 9.44 6.45 -4.07
N ALA A 275 9.13 7.22 -3.02
CA ALA A 275 9.90 7.29 -1.79
C ALA A 275 9.74 6.06 -0.87
N LEU A 276 8.81 5.13 -1.16
CA LEU A 276 8.64 3.92 -0.37
C LEU A 276 9.77 2.92 -0.60
N ASP A 277 10.36 2.42 0.48
CA ASP A 277 11.40 1.37 0.43
C ASP A 277 10.89 0.08 -0.23
N HIS A 278 9.63 -0.26 0.05
CA HIS A 278 8.95 -1.41 -0.49
C HIS A 278 7.58 -1.03 -1.03
N ARG A 279 7.27 -1.52 -2.24
CA ARG A 279 6.01 -1.26 -2.95
C ARG A 279 5.32 -2.61 -3.23
N PRO A 280 4.39 -3.03 -2.35
CA PRO A 280 3.64 -4.28 -2.54
C PRO A 280 2.89 -4.27 -3.87
N GLN A 281 2.78 -5.43 -4.54
CA GLN A 281 2.10 -5.54 -5.84
C GLN A 281 0.67 -4.96 -5.81
N LYS A 282 -0.06 -5.14 -4.70
CA LYS A 282 -1.39 -4.55 -4.53
C LYS A 282 -1.38 -3.02 -4.57
N LEU A 283 -0.37 -2.38 -3.97
CA LEU A 283 -0.22 -0.92 -4.03
C LEU A 283 0.13 -0.45 -5.45
N VAL A 284 1.01 -1.18 -6.14
CA VAL A 284 1.34 -0.93 -7.55
C VAL A 284 0.07 -0.95 -8.41
N GLN A 285 -0.79 -1.96 -8.24
CA GLN A 285 -2.07 -2.06 -8.95
C GLN A 285 -3.01 -0.90 -8.64
N ILE A 286 -3.16 -0.53 -7.36
CA ILE A 286 -4.00 0.61 -6.95
C ILE A 286 -3.49 1.91 -7.57
N MET A 287 -2.19 2.14 -7.54
CA MET A 287 -1.59 3.37 -8.07
C MET A 287 -1.74 3.45 -9.60
N SER A 288 -1.44 2.37 -10.33
CA SER A 288 -1.68 2.32 -11.78
C SER A 288 -3.14 2.63 -12.10
N ALA A 289 -4.09 2.01 -11.40
CA ALA A 289 -5.51 2.28 -11.61
C ALA A 289 -5.89 3.75 -11.30
N ALA A 290 -5.37 4.32 -10.21
CA ALA A 290 -5.62 5.72 -9.85
C ALA A 290 -5.09 6.68 -10.92
N LEU A 291 -3.88 6.46 -11.44
CA LEU A 291 -3.28 7.24 -12.52
C LEU A 291 -4.05 7.10 -13.84
N MET A 292 -4.53 5.90 -14.18
CA MET A 292 -5.38 5.68 -15.35
C MET A 292 -6.68 6.47 -15.24
N VAL A 293 -7.35 6.43 -14.07
CA VAL A 293 -8.60 7.17 -13.85
C VAL A 293 -8.35 8.68 -13.88
N ALA A 294 -7.29 9.17 -13.25
CA ALA A 294 -6.90 10.58 -13.31
C ALA A 294 -6.61 11.04 -14.74
N GLY A 295 -5.85 10.25 -15.50
CA GLY A 295 -5.55 10.53 -16.90
C GLY A 295 -6.81 10.58 -17.76
N LYS A 296 -7.74 9.62 -17.60
CA LYS A 296 -9.04 9.62 -18.29
C LYS A 296 -9.89 10.85 -17.94
N HIS A 297 -9.89 11.27 -16.68
CA HIS A 297 -10.56 12.50 -16.26
C HIS A 297 -9.96 13.73 -16.97
N PHE A 298 -8.63 13.85 -17.00
CA PHE A 298 -7.98 14.96 -17.72
C PHE A 298 -8.23 14.94 -19.22
N VAL A 299 -8.36 13.77 -19.85
CA VAL A 299 -8.80 13.67 -21.25
C VAL A 299 -10.23 14.19 -21.43
N ALA A 300 -11.16 13.81 -20.54
CA ALA A 300 -12.54 14.30 -20.60
C ALA A 300 -12.65 15.82 -20.41
N ASP A 301 -11.72 16.40 -19.64
CA ASP A 301 -11.58 17.84 -19.40
C ASP A 301 -10.76 18.57 -20.49
N ASP A 302 -10.38 17.90 -21.59
CA ASP A 302 -9.53 18.42 -22.68
C ASP A 302 -8.12 18.89 -22.24
N LYS A 303 -7.63 18.40 -21.09
CA LYS A 303 -6.30 18.66 -20.54
C LYS A 303 -5.30 17.57 -20.94
N ILE A 304 -5.06 17.44 -22.24
CA ILE A 304 -4.29 16.33 -22.81
C ILE A 304 -2.87 16.20 -22.23
N ASP A 305 -2.16 17.31 -21.99
CA ASP A 305 -0.80 17.25 -21.43
C ASP A 305 -0.76 16.66 -20.02
N ARG A 306 -1.73 17.01 -19.18
CA ARG A 306 -1.87 16.43 -17.83
C ARG A 306 -2.29 14.97 -17.86
N ALA A 307 -3.11 14.60 -18.84
CA ALA A 307 -3.44 13.19 -19.06
C ALA A 307 -2.20 12.38 -19.43
N ILE A 308 -1.37 12.90 -20.36
CA ILE A 308 -0.10 12.28 -20.75
C ILE A 308 0.79 12.07 -19.53
N GLU A 309 0.96 13.08 -18.68
CA GLU A 309 1.75 12.98 -17.44
C GLU A 309 1.27 11.81 -16.56
N CYS A 310 -0.03 11.74 -16.28
CA CYS A 310 -0.63 10.66 -15.47
C CYS A 310 -0.39 9.29 -16.09
N PHE A 311 -0.60 9.17 -17.40
CA PHE A 311 -0.41 7.90 -18.09
C PHE A 311 1.06 7.47 -18.14
N GLU A 312 2.00 8.40 -18.30
CA GLU A 312 3.44 8.09 -18.24
C GLU A 312 3.84 7.55 -16.88
N MET A 313 3.44 8.22 -15.80
CA MET A 313 3.64 7.70 -14.44
C MET A 313 3.05 6.29 -14.32
N GLY A 314 1.84 6.07 -14.83
CA GLY A 314 1.17 4.76 -14.72
C GLY A 314 1.85 3.65 -15.51
N VAL A 315 2.41 3.97 -16.69
CA VAL A 315 3.23 3.04 -17.48
C VAL A 315 4.52 2.67 -16.73
N MET A 316 5.14 3.62 -16.03
CA MET A 316 6.32 3.35 -15.23
C MET A 316 6.00 2.49 -14.00
N VAL A 317 4.90 2.79 -13.31
CA VAL A 317 4.42 2.01 -12.14
C VAL A 317 4.06 0.59 -12.54
N SER A 318 3.37 0.40 -13.66
CA SER A 318 2.96 -0.93 -14.15
C SER A 318 4.09 -1.72 -14.80
N ALA A 319 5.34 -1.22 -14.78
CA ALA A 319 6.48 -1.82 -15.46
C ALA A 319 6.22 -2.09 -16.95
N ARG A 320 5.54 -1.13 -17.63
CA ARG A 320 5.15 -1.20 -19.05
C ARG A 320 4.23 -2.37 -19.37
N ASP A 321 3.30 -2.68 -18.47
CA ASP A 321 2.22 -3.63 -18.72
C ASP A 321 1.46 -3.27 -20.01
N LEU A 322 1.32 -4.25 -20.90
CA LEU A 322 0.66 -4.08 -22.20
C LEU A 322 -0.81 -3.74 -22.04
N ILE A 323 -1.50 -4.34 -21.05
CA ILE A 323 -2.92 -4.04 -20.81
C ILE A 323 -3.08 -2.56 -20.47
N TYR A 324 -2.18 -2.02 -19.66
CA TYR A 324 -2.17 -0.60 -19.33
C TYR A 324 -1.90 0.27 -20.55
N LEU A 325 -0.86 -0.03 -21.33
CA LEU A 325 -0.50 0.70 -22.55
C LEU A 325 -1.65 0.73 -23.57
N HIS A 326 -2.29 -0.41 -23.79
CA HIS A 326 -3.45 -0.57 -24.65
C HIS A 326 -4.59 0.38 -24.23
N GLN A 327 -4.95 0.37 -22.95
CA GLN A 327 -5.98 1.28 -22.42
C GLN A 327 -5.62 2.75 -22.59
N VAL A 328 -4.35 3.13 -22.42
CA VAL A 328 -3.89 4.52 -22.65
C VAL A 328 -4.03 4.89 -24.13
N ILE A 329 -3.56 4.04 -25.04
CA ILE A 329 -3.62 4.30 -26.48
C ILE A 329 -5.07 4.42 -26.96
N ASP A 330 -5.95 3.50 -26.55
CA ASP A 330 -7.37 3.55 -26.88
C ASP A 330 -8.02 4.84 -26.37
N THR A 331 -7.71 5.23 -25.12
CA THR A 331 -8.23 6.47 -24.53
C THR A 331 -7.78 7.69 -25.34
N MET A 332 -6.51 7.75 -25.76
CA MET A 332 -5.98 8.85 -26.56
C MET A 332 -6.59 8.89 -27.97
N LEU A 333 -6.75 7.74 -28.63
CA LEU A 333 -7.36 7.66 -29.95
C LEU A 333 -8.84 8.06 -29.91
N ALA A 334 -9.58 7.66 -28.88
CA ALA A 334 -10.97 8.08 -28.67
C ALA A 334 -11.09 9.61 -28.54
N ALA A 335 -10.12 10.25 -27.90
CA ALA A 335 -10.02 11.71 -27.78
C ALA A 335 -9.39 12.41 -29.00
N LYS A 336 -9.11 11.68 -30.10
CA LYS A 336 -8.40 12.17 -31.29
C LYS A 336 -6.99 12.74 -31.00
N ALA A 337 -6.41 12.41 -29.85
CA ALA A 337 -5.07 12.80 -29.43
C ALA A 337 -4.00 11.85 -30.03
N VAL A 338 -3.94 11.78 -31.36
CA VAL A 338 -3.12 10.80 -32.11
C VAL A 338 -1.63 10.90 -31.77
N LYS A 339 -1.09 12.12 -31.59
CA LYS A 339 0.30 12.33 -31.16
C LYS A 339 0.60 11.68 -29.81
N GLY A 340 -0.34 11.78 -28.86
CA GLY A 340 -0.26 11.13 -27.55
C GLY A 340 -0.28 9.61 -27.68
N ALA A 341 -1.22 9.06 -28.46
CA ALA A 341 -1.27 7.63 -28.77
C ALA A 341 0.06 7.11 -29.36
N SER A 342 0.64 7.82 -30.33
CA SER A 342 1.95 7.47 -30.91
C SER A 342 3.10 7.51 -29.90
N LYS A 343 3.04 8.42 -28.90
CA LYS A 343 4.04 8.49 -27.82
C LYS A 343 4.04 7.21 -27.00
N PHE A 344 2.87 6.77 -26.53
CA PHE A 344 2.73 5.56 -25.71
C PHE A 344 3.01 4.28 -26.50
N TYR A 345 2.65 4.22 -27.79
CA TYR A 345 3.01 3.10 -28.64
C TYR A 345 4.53 2.88 -28.73
N LYS A 346 5.34 3.96 -28.75
CA LYS A 346 6.81 3.86 -28.71
C LYS A 346 7.36 3.31 -27.39
N MET A 347 6.53 3.22 -26.34
CA MET A 347 6.92 2.68 -25.04
C MET A 347 6.71 1.16 -24.93
N TYR A 348 6.21 0.51 -25.99
CA TYR A 348 6.11 -0.96 -26.02
C TYR A 348 7.44 -1.62 -25.65
N PRO A 349 7.42 -2.73 -24.89
CA PRO A 349 8.61 -3.53 -24.67
C PRO A 349 9.18 -4.03 -26.01
N ARG A 350 10.51 -3.97 -26.19
CA ARG A 350 11.16 -4.26 -27.48
C ARG A 350 10.97 -5.70 -27.91
N GLU A 351 10.94 -6.60 -26.93
CA GLU A 351 10.64 -8.03 -27.09
C GLU A 351 9.25 -8.30 -27.67
N MET A 352 8.33 -7.34 -27.57
CA MET A 352 6.97 -7.45 -28.12
C MET A 352 6.85 -6.88 -29.54
N TYR A 353 7.93 -6.36 -30.13
CA TYR A 353 7.88 -5.78 -31.47
C TYR A 353 7.59 -6.87 -32.50
N GLY A 354 6.61 -6.60 -33.37
CA GLY A 354 6.13 -7.58 -34.35
C GLY A 354 5.16 -8.61 -33.78
N SER A 355 4.85 -8.57 -32.48
CA SER A 355 3.72 -9.34 -31.94
C SER A 355 2.39 -8.89 -32.56
N LYS A 356 1.37 -9.76 -32.44
CA LYS A 356 0.01 -9.48 -32.90
C LYS A 356 -0.51 -8.13 -32.36
N ASP A 357 -0.40 -7.91 -31.06
CA ASP A 357 -0.93 -6.68 -30.43
C ASP A 357 -0.15 -5.44 -30.88
N HIS A 358 1.18 -5.52 -30.96
CA HIS A 358 2.00 -4.43 -31.48
C HIS A 358 1.60 -4.07 -32.93
N ALA A 359 1.40 -5.06 -33.80
CA ALA A 359 0.96 -4.83 -35.18
C ALA A 359 -0.44 -4.16 -35.25
N ILE A 360 -1.39 -4.65 -34.44
CA ILE A 360 -2.74 -4.09 -34.37
C ILE A 360 -2.70 -2.63 -33.92
N TYR A 361 -2.06 -2.33 -32.79
CA TYR A 361 -2.03 -0.97 -32.24
C TYR A 361 -1.26 0.02 -33.12
N GLY A 362 -0.21 -0.45 -33.80
CA GLY A 362 0.48 0.33 -34.82
C GLY A 362 -0.47 0.76 -35.94
N PHE A 363 -1.27 -0.17 -36.47
CA PHE A 363 -2.28 0.13 -37.50
C PHE A 363 -3.42 1.03 -36.99
N LEU A 364 -3.88 0.85 -35.75
CA LEU A 364 -4.90 1.72 -35.14
C LEU A 364 -4.45 3.19 -35.08
N ILE A 365 -3.15 3.43 -34.92
CA ILE A 365 -2.54 4.77 -34.93
C ILE A 365 -2.31 5.24 -36.37
N ASP A 366 -1.68 4.41 -37.20
CA ASP A 366 -1.30 4.74 -38.58
C ASP A 366 -2.50 5.18 -39.42
N ARG A 367 -3.70 4.62 -39.20
CA ARG A 367 -4.90 5.01 -39.95
C ARG A 367 -5.28 6.49 -39.81
N HIS A 368 -4.79 7.16 -38.77
CA HIS A 368 -5.02 8.58 -38.54
C HIS A 368 -3.89 9.48 -39.05
N ILE A 369 -2.73 8.90 -39.38
CA ILE A 369 -1.52 9.63 -39.77
C ILE A 369 -1.23 9.45 -41.27
N LEU A 370 -1.33 8.20 -41.75
CA LEU A 370 -1.01 7.84 -43.12
C LEU A 370 -2.18 8.13 -44.08
N PRO A 371 -1.88 8.38 -45.36
CA PRO A 371 -2.89 8.36 -46.41
C PRO A 371 -3.69 7.05 -46.42
N ALA A 372 -4.97 7.12 -46.78
CA ALA A 372 -5.89 5.98 -46.70
C ALA A 372 -5.40 4.75 -47.51
N HIS A 373 -4.70 4.96 -48.63
CA HIS A 373 -4.14 3.88 -49.43
C HIS A 373 -3.00 3.14 -48.71
N GLU A 374 -2.06 3.88 -48.09
CA GLU A 374 -0.97 3.29 -47.31
C GLU A 374 -1.48 2.58 -46.05
N ALA A 375 -2.44 3.18 -45.35
CA ALA A 375 -3.08 2.56 -44.21
C ALA A 375 -3.76 1.24 -44.62
N ALA A 376 -4.47 1.20 -45.76
CA ALA A 376 -5.08 -0.02 -46.27
C ALA A 376 -4.04 -1.10 -46.61
N GLU A 377 -2.88 -0.76 -47.18
CA GLU A 377 -1.79 -1.71 -47.41
C GLU A 377 -1.28 -2.32 -46.09
N ARG A 378 -1.08 -1.49 -45.05
CA ARG A 378 -0.70 -2.01 -43.72
C ARG A 378 -1.76 -2.95 -43.14
N GLY A 379 -3.04 -2.59 -43.22
CA GLY A 379 -4.12 -3.45 -42.75
C GLY A 379 -4.17 -4.80 -43.46
N LYS A 380 -3.98 -4.83 -44.79
CA LYS A 380 -3.88 -6.09 -45.55
C LYS A 380 -2.69 -6.94 -45.12
N LYS A 381 -1.54 -6.32 -44.82
CA LYS A 381 -0.35 -7.03 -44.32
C LYS A 381 -0.65 -7.72 -42.98
N ILE A 382 -1.31 -7.03 -42.05
CA ILE A 382 -1.72 -7.59 -40.75
C ILE A 382 -2.67 -8.78 -40.92
N VAL A 383 -3.59 -8.71 -41.88
CA VAL A 383 -4.47 -9.83 -42.23
C VAL A 383 -3.66 -11.01 -42.79
N ALA A 384 -2.71 -10.76 -43.69
CA ALA A 384 -1.87 -11.80 -44.29
C ALA A 384 -0.97 -12.51 -43.27
N GLU A 385 -0.47 -11.77 -42.27
CA GLU A 385 0.33 -12.30 -41.16
C GLU A 385 -0.50 -13.03 -40.08
N GLY A 386 -1.83 -13.07 -40.25
CA GLY A 386 -2.74 -13.75 -39.32
C GLY A 386 -2.93 -13.00 -37.99
N HIS A 387 -2.58 -11.71 -37.94
CA HIS A 387 -2.65 -10.89 -36.73
C HIS A 387 -3.98 -10.12 -36.61
N ALA A 388 -4.79 -10.03 -37.66
CA ALA A 388 -6.00 -9.24 -37.66
C ALA A 388 -7.07 -9.72 -36.64
N ASN A 389 -7.59 -8.77 -35.86
CA ASN A 389 -8.81 -8.96 -35.06
C ASN A 389 -10.03 -8.37 -35.79
N ALA A 390 -11.22 -8.51 -35.20
CA ALA A 390 -12.47 -7.96 -35.72
C ALA A 390 -12.36 -6.45 -36.07
N GLU A 391 -11.74 -5.68 -35.19
CA GLU A 391 -11.59 -4.23 -35.36
C GLU A 391 -10.71 -3.87 -36.57
N VAL A 392 -9.60 -4.59 -36.77
CA VAL A 392 -8.76 -4.44 -37.97
C VAL A 392 -9.56 -4.66 -39.24
N TYR A 393 -10.39 -5.71 -39.29
CA TYR A 393 -11.24 -5.98 -40.45
C TYR A 393 -12.24 -4.85 -40.72
N ARG A 394 -12.94 -4.35 -39.69
CA ARG A 394 -13.87 -3.22 -39.84
C ARG A 394 -13.20 -1.99 -40.44
N ILE A 395 -12.05 -1.63 -39.88
CA ILE A 395 -11.29 -0.45 -40.32
C ILE A 395 -10.78 -0.64 -41.74
N LEU A 396 -10.21 -1.81 -42.04
CA LEU A 396 -9.66 -2.11 -43.36
C LEU A 396 -10.75 -2.07 -44.45
N VAL A 397 -11.93 -2.63 -44.19
CA VAL A 397 -13.06 -2.56 -45.11
C VAL A 397 -13.47 -1.11 -45.38
N LYS A 398 -13.64 -0.29 -44.33
CA LYS A 398 -13.95 1.14 -44.47
C LYS A 398 -12.89 1.89 -45.28
N LEU A 399 -11.61 1.63 -45.03
CA LEU A 399 -10.51 2.24 -45.78
C LEU A 399 -10.53 1.84 -47.26
N LEU A 400 -10.73 0.55 -47.56
CA LEU A 400 -10.77 0.03 -48.93
C LEU A 400 -11.96 0.60 -49.72
N VAL A 401 -13.13 0.71 -49.09
CA VAL A 401 -14.31 1.35 -49.70
C VAL A 401 -14.03 2.83 -49.97
N LYS A 402 -13.46 3.55 -49.00
CA LYS A 402 -13.10 4.96 -49.13
C LYS A 402 -12.13 5.25 -50.29
N ILE A 403 -11.22 4.32 -50.60
CA ILE A 403 -10.28 4.45 -51.73
C ILE A 403 -10.77 3.78 -53.02
N GLY A 404 -12.05 3.37 -53.09
CA GLY A 404 -12.66 2.81 -54.31
C GLY A 404 -12.29 1.35 -54.62
N LYS A 405 -11.70 0.61 -53.66
CA LYS A 405 -11.27 -0.79 -53.83
C LYS A 405 -12.32 -1.78 -53.31
N ARG A 406 -13.56 -1.67 -53.81
CA ARG A 406 -14.73 -2.46 -53.33
C ARG A 406 -14.52 -3.98 -53.42
N THR A 407 -14.02 -4.49 -54.55
CA THR A 407 -13.76 -5.94 -54.73
C THR A 407 -12.72 -6.47 -53.73
N THR A 408 -11.70 -5.67 -53.40
CA THR A 408 -10.72 -6.02 -52.37
C THR A 408 -11.36 -6.01 -50.99
N ALA A 409 -12.25 -5.06 -50.71
CA ALA A 409 -13.01 -5.00 -49.46
C ALA A 409 -13.88 -6.26 -49.27
N GLU A 410 -14.63 -6.68 -50.29
CA GLU A 410 -15.41 -7.92 -50.29
C GLU A 410 -14.54 -9.15 -50.00
N GLY A 411 -13.36 -9.23 -50.62
CA GLY A 411 -12.39 -10.29 -50.34
C GLY A 411 -11.91 -10.31 -48.88
N MET A 412 -11.75 -9.14 -48.24
CA MET A 412 -11.42 -9.05 -46.81
C MET A 412 -12.60 -9.46 -45.93
N ILE A 413 -13.84 -9.13 -46.30
CA ILE A 413 -15.05 -9.55 -45.57
C ILE A 413 -15.17 -11.07 -45.57
N VAL A 414 -14.94 -11.73 -46.71
CA VAL A 414 -14.96 -13.20 -46.78
C VAL A 414 -13.92 -13.82 -45.85
N LYS A 415 -12.72 -13.23 -45.75
CA LYS A 415 -11.70 -13.66 -44.78
C LYS A 415 -12.13 -13.42 -43.33
N ALA A 416 -12.71 -12.25 -43.04
CA ALA A 416 -13.19 -11.90 -41.72
C ALA A 416 -14.29 -12.86 -41.24
N VAL A 417 -15.31 -13.12 -42.06
CA VAL A 417 -16.48 -13.95 -41.73
C VAL A 417 -16.12 -15.43 -41.51
N LYS A 418 -15.02 -15.91 -42.09
CA LYS A 418 -14.49 -17.25 -41.77
C LYS A 418 -14.04 -17.37 -40.31
N VAL A 419 -13.56 -16.27 -39.72
CA VAL A 419 -13.03 -16.21 -38.35
C VAL A 419 -14.09 -15.66 -37.37
N TYR A 420 -14.92 -14.73 -37.83
CA TYR A 420 -15.95 -14.01 -37.06
C TYR A 420 -17.30 -14.06 -37.80
N PRO A 421 -18.01 -15.20 -37.80
CA PRO A 421 -19.25 -15.38 -38.58
C PRO A 421 -20.35 -14.37 -38.24
N GLU A 422 -20.40 -13.93 -36.98
CA GLU A 422 -21.35 -12.96 -36.45
C GLU A 422 -21.22 -11.57 -37.09
N LEU A 423 -20.04 -11.22 -37.62
CA LEU A 423 -19.78 -9.91 -38.22
C LEU A 423 -20.26 -9.80 -39.67
N ARG A 424 -20.84 -10.87 -40.24
CA ARG A 424 -21.21 -10.90 -41.66
C ARG A 424 -22.13 -9.75 -42.05
N SER A 425 -23.25 -9.58 -41.36
CA SER A 425 -24.22 -8.53 -41.70
C SER A 425 -23.62 -7.14 -41.53
N GLU A 426 -22.86 -6.94 -40.45
CA GLU A 426 -22.20 -5.67 -40.15
C GLU A 426 -21.22 -5.29 -41.26
N LEU A 427 -20.30 -6.20 -41.62
CA LEU A 427 -19.22 -5.93 -42.55
C LEU A 427 -19.70 -5.74 -43.99
N TYR A 428 -20.69 -6.50 -44.45
CA TYR A 428 -21.29 -6.28 -45.77
C TYR A 428 -22.02 -4.93 -45.83
N GLY A 429 -22.65 -4.49 -44.73
CA GLY A 429 -23.25 -3.16 -44.65
C GLY A 429 -22.26 -2.01 -44.82
N LEU A 430 -20.97 -2.22 -44.50
CA LEU A 430 -19.91 -1.22 -44.71
C LEU A 430 -19.55 -1.00 -46.19
N LEU A 431 -20.03 -1.83 -47.12
CA LEU A 431 -19.77 -1.67 -48.55
C LEU A 431 -20.67 -0.60 -49.18
N ASP A 432 -21.79 -0.23 -48.56
CA ASP A 432 -22.76 0.67 -49.16
C ASP A 432 -22.40 2.14 -48.89
N PRO A 433 -22.39 3.02 -49.93
CA PRO A 433 -21.86 4.38 -49.80
C PRO A 433 -22.65 5.35 -48.88
N ILE A 434 -23.74 4.91 -48.26
CA ILE A 434 -24.74 5.79 -47.61
C ILE A 434 -24.78 5.65 -46.08
N ALA A 435 -24.04 4.72 -45.46
CA ALA A 435 -23.95 4.66 -43.99
C ALA A 435 -22.66 5.31 -43.48
N SER A 436 -22.82 6.55 -42.98
CA SER A 436 -21.88 7.45 -42.26
C SER A 436 -21.00 8.37 -43.10
#